data_AF-A0A916TXA0-F1
#
_entry.id   AF-A0A916TXA0-F1
#
_cell.length_a   1.000
_cell.length_b   1.000
_cell.length_c   1.000
_cell.angle_alpha   90.00
_cell.angle_beta   90.00
_cell.angle_gamma   90.00
#
_symmetry.space_group_name_H-M   'P 1'
#
loop_
_entity.id
_entity.type
_entity.pdbx_description
1 polymer ?
#
loop_
_entity_poly.entity_id
_entity_poly.type
_entity_poly.pdbx_seq_one_letter_code
_entity_poly.pdbx_strand_id
1 'polypeptide(L)'
;MTSAQWNSAAGVLDLNPRGRRQTKKYRPKVPLARQMKPWLDDLEGPYLPVATVRTSWEKMRTELGLPGQGQAGEKLIRRSMSTLARTRLGEERWQQGEMMLGHRKASISDIYALPDPANLGRVLAVTEEIIDEIEALAPGAFTAVLPQG
;
A
#
# COMPACT_ATOMS: atom_id res chain seq x y z
N MET A 1 -6.98 0.42 -11.04
CA MET A 1 -7.30 1.55 -10.15
C MET A 1 -7.47 2.76 -11.04
N THR A 2 -8.56 3.52 -10.90
CA THR A 2 -8.78 4.75 -11.68
C THR A 2 -8.52 5.98 -10.80
N SER A 3 -8.26 7.14 -11.42
CA SER A 3 -8.10 8.43 -10.71
C SER A 3 -9.29 8.75 -9.80
N ALA A 4 -10.50 8.32 -10.15
CA ALA A 4 -11.70 8.48 -9.32
C ALA A 4 -11.65 7.77 -7.95
N GLN A 5 -10.72 6.85 -7.73
CA GLN A 5 -10.50 6.19 -6.44
C GLN A 5 -9.52 6.95 -5.55
N TRP A 6 -8.76 7.90 -6.10
CA TRP A 6 -7.74 8.66 -5.40
C TRP A 6 -8.27 10.02 -4.97
N ASN A 7 -8.28 10.30 -3.66
CA ASN A 7 -8.57 11.62 -3.12
C ASN A 7 -7.26 12.31 -2.70
N SER A 8 -6.73 13.11 -3.60
CA SER A 8 -5.46 13.83 -3.42
C SER A 8 -5.45 14.73 -2.19
N ALA A 9 -6.52 15.50 -1.98
CA ALA A 9 -6.63 16.47 -0.88
C ALA A 9 -6.67 15.80 0.50
N ALA A 10 -7.32 14.63 0.59
CA ALA A 10 -7.40 13.86 1.83
C ALA A 10 -6.23 12.87 2.02
N GLY A 11 -5.41 12.63 0.99
CA GLY A 11 -4.36 11.61 1.03
C GLY A 11 -4.90 10.18 1.16
N VAL A 12 -6.09 9.91 0.63
CA VAL A 12 -6.83 8.66 0.87
C VAL A 12 -7.18 7.96 -0.44
N LEU A 13 -6.94 6.65 -0.47
CA LEU A 13 -7.29 5.77 -1.57
C LEU A 13 -8.51 4.90 -1.24
N ASP A 14 -9.53 4.96 -2.11
CA ASP A 14 -10.72 4.11 -2.03
C ASP A 14 -10.48 2.77 -2.74
N LEU A 15 -10.25 1.71 -1.97
CA LEU A 15 -10.02 0.36 -2.49
C LEU A 15 -11.31 -0.34 -2.97
N ASN A 16 -12.46 0.32 -2.92
CA ASN A 16 -13.75 -0.22 -3.32
C ASN A 16 -14.35 0.52 -4.53
N PRO A 17 -13.93 0.18 -5.76
CA PRO A 17 -14.49 0.80 -6.96
C PRO A 17 -15.99 0.51 -7.10
N ARG A 18 -16.72 1.47 -7.68
CA ARG A 18 -18.18 1.41 -7.86
C ARG A 18 -18.59 0.13 -8.60
N GLY A 19 -19.54 -0.62 -8.05
CA GLY A 19 -20.11 -1.83 -8.66
C GLY A 19 -19.40 -3.16 -8.32
N ARG A 20 -18.35 -3.15 -7.49
CA ARG A 20 -17.60 -4.38 -7.16
C ARG A 20 -18.28 -5.20 -6.05
N ARG A 21 -18.48 -6.50 -6.29
CA ARG A 21 -19.02 -7.43 -5.28
C ARG A 21 -18.10 -7.51 -4.05
N GLN A 22 -18.68 -7.27 -2.87
CA GLN A 22 -17.95 -7.33 -1.61
C GLN A 22 -17.56 -8.78 -1.27
N THR A 23 -16.36 -8.96 -0.70
CA THR A 23 -15.86 -10.27 -0.25
C THR A 23 -15.54 -10.22 1.24
N LYS A 24 -15.04 -11.31 1.85
CA LYS A 24 -14.65 -11.38 3.28
C LYS A 24 -13.69 -10.27 3.76
N LYS A 25 -13.04 -9.55 2.85
CA LYS A 25 -12.16 -8.42 3.18
C LYS A 25 -12.99 -7.13 3.22
N TYR A 26 -12.97 -6.46 4.35
CA TYR A 26 -13.61 -5.16 4.53
C TYR A 26 -12.69 -4.11 3.89
N ARG A 27 -13.00 -3.71 2.65
CA ARG A 27 -12.11 -2.93 1.79
C ARG A 27 -12.20 -1.46 2.20
N PRO A 28 -11.25 -0.95 2.98
CA PRO A 28 -11.36 0.38 3.55
C PRO A 28 -10.91 1.41 2.52
N LYS A 29 -11.39 2.63 2.71
CA LYS A 29 -10.61 3.80 2.33
C LYS A 29 -9.37 3.80 3.24
N VAL A 30 -8.18 3.86 2.67
CA VAL A 30 -6.92 3.80 3.42
C VAL A 30 -6.11 5.07 3.16
N PRO A 31 -5.46 5.67 4.18
CA PRO A 31 -4.52 6.72 3.92
C PRO A 31 -3.28 6.13 3.22
N LEU A 32 -2.69 6.90 2.33
CA LEU A 32 -1.55 6.47 1.54
C LEU A 32 -0.27 7.15 2.04
N ALA A 33 0.83 6.39 2.03
CA ALA A 33 2.14 6.90 2.37
C ALA A 33 2.52 8.09 1.47
N ARG A 34 3.10 9.14 2.05
CA ARG A 34 3.48 10.38 1.36
C ARG A 34 4.33 10.15 0.11
N GLN A 35 5.20 9.14 0.12
CA GLN A 35 6.10 8.81 -1.00
C GLN A 35 5.33 8.35 -2.24
N MET A 36 4.14 7.77 -2.07
CA MET A 36 3.29 7.33 -3.18
C MET A 36 2.39 8.43 -3.75
N LYS A 37 2.24 9.55 -3.03
CA LYS A 37 1.32 10.62 -3.38
C LYS A 37 1.61 11.23 -4.76
N PRO A 38 2.86 11.60 -5.12
CA PRO A 38 3.16 12.20 -6.43
C PRO A 38 2.79 11.29 -7.59
N TRP A 39 3.07 9.98 -7.48
CA TRP A 39 2.75 8.99 -8.49
C TRP A 39 1.25 8.84 -8.78
N LEU A 40 0.40 9.11 -7.79
CA LEU A 40 -1.06 9.06 -7.95
C LEU A 40 -1.65 10.40 -8.38
N ASP A 41 -1.03 11.51 -7.98
CA ASP A 41 -1.42 12.85 -8.42
C ASP A 41 -1.18 13.00 -9.94
N ASP A 42 -0.10 12.43 -10.47
CA ASP A 42 0.24 12.45 -11.90
C ASP A 42 -0.43 11.31 -12.70
N LEU A 43 -1.26 10.47 -12.07
CA LEU A 43 -1.86 9.32 -12.74
C LEU A 43 -3.03 9.72 -13.64
N GLU A 44 -2.81 9.65 -14.95
CA GLU A 44 -3.87 9.68 -15.96
C GLU A 44 -4.29 8.26 -16.36
N GLY A 45 -5.55 7.89 -16.09
CA GLY A 45 -6.11 6.58 -16.49
C GLY A 45 -5.82 5.42 -15.52
N PRO A 46 -5.89 4.15 -15.98
CA PRO A 46 -5.70 2.98 -15.12
C PRO A 46 -4.23 2.73 -14.77
N TYR A 47 -3.90 2.61 -13.47
CA TYR A 47 -2.52 2.50 -12.95
C TYR A 47 -1.61 1.53 -13.72
N LEU A 48 -2.00 0.26 -13.91
CA LEU A 48 -1.37 -0.72 -14.81
C LEU A 48 -2.25 -1.98 -14.88
N PRO A 49 -2.22 -2.78 -15.97
CA PRO A 49 -2.85 -4.10 -15.99
C PRO A 49 -2.17 -5.08 -15.02
N VAL A 50 -2.96 -5.86 -14.26
CA VAL A 50 -2.47 -6.86 -13.28
C VAL A 50 -1.54 -7.90 -13.91
N ALA A 51 -1.79 -8.27 -15.18
CA ALA A 51 -0.95 -9.22 -15.91
C ALA A 51 0.50 -8.74 -16.04
N THR A 52 0.70 -7.43 -16.23
CA THR A 52 2.03 -6.81 -16.38
C THR A 52 2.81 -6.80 -15.06
N VAL A 53 2.12 -6.61 -13.93
CA VAL A 53 2.73 -6.63 -12.59
C VAL A 53 3.32 -8.01 -12.29
N ARG A 54 2.54 -9.07 -12.49
CA ARG A 54 2.98 -10.44 -12.23
C ARG A 54 4.20 -10.83 -13.08
N THR A 55 4.17 -10.50 -14.38
CA THR A 55 5.29 -10.83 -15.27
C THR A 55 6.55 -10.04 -14.93
N SER A 56 6.43 -8.76 -14.61
CA SER A 56 7.58 -7.93 -14.23
C SER A 56 8.19 -8.41 -12.91
N TRP A 57 7.34 -8.76 -11.95
CA TRP A 57 7.76 -9.36 -10.68
C TRP A 57 8.51 -10.68 -10.87
N GLU A 58 8.00 -11.56 -11.74
CA GLU A 58 8.62 -12.86 -11.99
C GLU A 58 10.01 -12.74 -12.64
N LYS A 59 10.19 -11.75 -13.52
CA LYS A 59 11.50 -11.41 -14.08
C LYS A 59 12.45 -10.93 -12.99
N MET A 60 12.06 -9.91 -12.22
CA MET A 60 12.86 -9.37 -11.12
C MET A 60 13.24 -10.46 -10.10
N ARG A 61 12.28 -11.32 -9.72
CA ARG A 61 12.52 -12.46 -8.82
C ARG A 61 13.63 -13.37 -9.36
N THR A 62 13.60 -13.67 -10.65
CA THR A 62 14.59 -14.53 -11.30
C THR A 62 15.97 -13.88 -11.31
N GLU A 63 16.05 -12.60 -11.68
CA GLU A 63 17.31 -11.83 -11.68
C GLU A 63 17.94 -11.75 -10.27
N LEU A 64 17.11 -11.56 -9.23
CA LEU A 64 17.57 -11.49 -7.85
C LEU A 64 17.78 -12.86 -7.20
N GLY A 65 17.58 -13.97 -7.92
CA GLY A 65 17.75 -15.33 -7.39
C GLY A 65 16.76 -15.71 -6.28
N LEU A 66 15.60 -15.07 -6.19
CA LEU A 66 14.62 -15.32 -5.14
C LEU A 66 13.78 -16.59 -5.39
N PRO A 67 13.31 -17.30 -4.35
CA PRO A 67 12.54 -18.55 -4.51
C PRO A 67 11.25 -18.42 -5.33
N GLY A 68 11.05 -19.32 -6.30
CA GLY A 68 9.86 -19.38 -7.15
C GLY A 68 8.61 -19.99 -6.49
N GLN A 69 7.62 -20.37 -7.31
CA GLN A 69 6.41 -21.11 -6.90
C GLN A 69 5.56 -20.39 -5.84
N GLY A 70 5.50 -19.06 -5.91
CA GLY A 70 4.69 -18.23 -5.00
C GLY A 70 5.29 -18.00 -3.62
N GLN A 71 6.51 -18.50 -3.36
CA GLN A 71 7.24 -18.23 -2.11
C GLN A 71 7.74 -16.78 -2.05
N ALA A 72 8.26 -16.26 -3.16
CA ALA A 72 8.62 -14.85 -3.31
C ALA A 72 7.65 -14.06 -4.20
N GLY A 73 6.34 -14.30 -4.12
CA GLY A 73 5.33 -13.57 -4.91
C GLY A 73 4.83 -12.28 -4.25
N GLU A 74 3.89 -11.56 -4.88
CA GLU A 74 3.24 -10.34 -4.33
C GLU A 74 2.67 -10.52 -2.89
N LYS A 75 2.21 -11.75 -2.58
CA LYS A 75 1.74 -12.10 -1.23
C LYS A 75 2.84 -12.04 -0.18
N LEU A 76 4.10 -12.28 -0.57
CA LEU A 76 5.24 -12.14 0.32
C LEU A 76 5.37 -10.68 0.74
N ILE A 77 5.35 -9.72 -0.19
CA ILE A 77 5.44 -8.27 0.13
C ILE A 77 4.39 -7.90 1.17
N ARG A 78 3.12 -8.28 0.93
CA ARG A 78 2.02 -7.98 1.86
C ARG A 78 2.26 -8.57 3.25
N ARG A 79 2.79 -9.80 3.32
CA ARG A 79 3.09 -10.47 4.60
C ARG A 79 4.30 -9.82 5.29
N SER A 80 5.36 -9.53 4.56
CA SER A 80 6.55 -8.86 5.07
C SER A 80 6.22 -7.48 5.64
N MET A 81 5.48 -6.64 4.90
CA MET A 81 5.01 -5.35 5.39
C MET A 81 4.15 -5.50 6.65
N SER A 82 3.23 -6.47 6.67
CA SER A 82 2.41 -6.73 7.85
C SER A 82 3.25 -7.15 9.06
N THR A 83 4.26 -7.98 8.87
CA THR A 83 5.15 -8.43 9.95
C THR A 83 5.98 -7.27 10.47
N LEU A 84 6.65 -6.52 9.60
CA LEU A 84 7.48 -5.37 9.96
C LEU A 84 6.66 -4.30 10.69
N ALA A 85 5.50 -3.93 10.13
CA ALA A 85 4.63 -2.93 10.72
C ALA A 85 4.09 -3.37 12.08
N ARG A 86 3.72 -4.66 12.24
CA ARG A 86 3.23 -5.20 13.51
C ARG A 86 4.30 -5.16 14.59
N THR A 87 5.52 -5.56 14.26
CA THR A 87 6.66 -5.51 15.19
C THR A 87 6.94 -4.10 15.66
N ARG A 88 6.91 -3.10 14.76
CA ARG A 88 7.19 -1.69 15.09
C ARG A 88 6.06 -1.02 15.87
N LEU A 89 4.82 -1.26 15.47
CA LEU A 89 3.64 -0.61 16.04
C LEU A 89 3.27 -1.19 17.42
N GLY A 90 3.59 -2.45 17.66
CA GLY A 90 3.24 -3.20 18.86
C GLY A 90 1.82 -3.78 18.82
N GLU A 91 1.61 -4.88 19.54
CA GLU A 91 0.34 -5.64 19.53
C GLU A 91 -0.87 -4.81 19.98
N GLU A 92 -0.71 -3.97 20.99
CA GLU A 92 -1.79 -3.14 21.52
C GLU A 92 -2.40 -2.19 20.48
N ARG A 93 -1.59 -1.77 19.50
CA ARG A 93 -1.96 -0.80 18.47
C ARG A 93 -2.19 -1.46 17.11
N TRP A 94 -2.00 -2.77 17.00
CA TRP A 94 -2.07 -3.52 15.75
C TRP A 94 -3.45 -3.48 15.08
N GLN A 95 -4.50 -3.12 15.82
CA GLN A 95 -5.83 -2.88 15.27
C GLN A 95 -5.81 -1.97 14.03
N GLN A 96 -4.95 -0.94 13.99
CA GLN A 96 -4.82 -0.08 12.81
C GLN A 96 -4.29 -0.83 11.58
N GLY A 97 -3.32 -1.73 11.76
CA GLY A 97 -2.81 -2.59 10.70
C GLY A 97 -3.83 -3.61 10.19
N GLU A 98 -4.63 -4.18 11.08
CA GLU A 98 -5.75 -5.05 10.68
C GLU A 98 -6.79 -4.32 9.84
N MET A 99 -7.06 -3.05 10.18
CA MET A 99 -7.96 -2.19 9.41
C MET A 99 -7.38 -1.89 8.02
N MET A 100 -6.11 -1.46 7.90
CA MET A 100 -5.46 -1.25 6.59
C MET A 100 -5.44 -2.52 5.72
N LEU A 101 -5.26 -3.70 6.32
CA LEU A 101 -5.31 -4.99 5.62
C LEU A 101 -6.73 -5.44 5.25
N GLY A 102 -7.75 -4.70 5.68
CA GLY A 102 -9.16 -5.03 5.49
C GLY A 102 -9.61 -6.29 6.23
N HIS A 103 -8.96 -6.60 7.35
CA HIS A 103 -9.34 -7.69 8.25
C HIS A 103 -10.40 -7.25 9.26
N ARG A 104 -10.48 -5.95 9.54
CA ARG A 104 -11.45 -5.33 10.44
C ARG A 104 -12.20 -4.20 9.72
N LYS A 105 -13.48 -4.02 10.05
CA LYS A 105 -14.33 -2.98 9.46
C LYS A 105 -14.11 -1.66 10.20
N ALA A 106 -13.88 -0.57 9.46
CA ALA A 106 -13.87 0.79 10.02
C ALA A 106 -15.30 1.25 10.37
N SER A 107 -15.46 2.07 11.40
CA SER A 107 -16.76 2.68 11.71
C SER A 107 -17.07 3.80 10.71
N ILE A 108 -18.36 4.13 10.52
CA ILE A 108 -18.80 5.13 9.53
C ILE A 108 -18.29 6.54 9.89
N SER A 109 -18.07 6.81 11.18
CA SER A 109 -17.63 8.11 11.71
C SER A 109 -16.16 8.44 11.43
N ASP A 110 -15.36 7.49 10.94
CA ASP A 110 -13.89 7.63 10.83
C ASP A 110 -13.39 7.94 9.41
N ILE A 111 -14.27 7.93 8.40
CA ILE A 111 -13.86 8.01 6.99
C ILE A 111 -13.14 9.33 6.65
N TYR A 112 -13.44 10.43 7.36
CA TYR A 112 -12.79 11.73 7.15
C TYR A 112 -11.55 11.95 8.04
N ALA A 113 -11.36 11.11 9.06
CA ALA A 113 -10.23 11.20 9.99
C ALA A 113 -9.25 10.03 9.80
N LEU A 114 -9.25 9.36 8.63
CA LEU A 114 -8.42 8.17 8.41
C LEU A 114 -6.92 8.41 8.64
N PRO A 115 -6.30 9.52 8.18
CA PRO A 115 -4.90 9.81 8.46
C PRO A 115 -4.63 10.22 9.92
N ASP A 116 -5.67 10.47 10.73
CA ASP A 116 -5.51 10.84 12.14
C ASP A 116 -4.79 9.71 12.91
N PRO A 117 -3.82 10.03 13.79
CA PRO A 117 -3.15 9.04 14.63
C PRO A 117 -4.11 8.15 15.43
N ALA A 118 -5.27 8.64 15.84
CA ALA A 118 -6.31 7.86 16.52
C ALA A 118 -6.92 6.77 15.63
N ASN A 119 -6.89 6.95 14.30
CA ASN A 119 -7.48 6.03 13.33
C ASN A 119 -6.43 5.16 12.62
N LEU A 120 -5.85 5.62 11.51
CA LEU A 120 -4.85 4.87 10.75
C LEU A 120 -3.51 5.61 10.65
N GLY A 121 -3.37 6.77 11.28
CA GLY A 121 -2.16 7.59 11.21
C GLY A 121 -0.91 6.94 11.80
N ARG A 122 -1.03 6.08 12.82
CA ARG A 122 0.16 5.43 13.42
C ARG A 122 0.70 4.32 12.53
N VAL A 123 -0.17 3.48 11.98
CA VAL A 123 0.25 2.46 11.01
C VAL A 123 0.71 3.08 9.69
N LEU A 124 0.14 4.24 9.31
CA LEU A 124 0.62 5.03 8.17
C LEU A 124 2.06 5.49 8.40
N ALA A 125 2.36 6.13 9.55
CA ALA A 125 3.70 6.58 9.88
C ALA A 125 4.72 5.43 9.85
N VAL A 126 4.39 4.28 10.44
CA VAL A 126 5.24 3.08 10.38
C VAL A 126 5.44 2.59 8.94
N THR A 127 4.41 2.69 8.09
CA THR A 127 4.53 2.34 6.67
C THR A 127 5.47 3.29 5.94
N GLU A 128 5.37 4.59 6.22
CA GLU A 128 6.24 5.62 5.65
C GLU A 128 7.70 5.43 6.09
N GLU A 129 7.94 5.11 7.37
CA GLU A 129 9.27 4.80 7.89
C GLU A 129 9.89 3.59 7.20
N ILE A 130 9.12 2.52 6.97
CA ILE A 130 9.62 1.34 6.23
C ILE A 130 9.98 1.75 4.79
N ILE A 131 9.17 2.59 4.15
CA ILE A 131 9.46 3.07 2.79
C ILE A 131 10.72 3.94 2.78
N ASP A 132 10.89 4.82 3.76
CA ASP A 132 12.11 5.65 3.89
C ASP A 132 13.37 4.81 4.08
N GLU A 133 13.29 3.71 4.84
CA GLU A 133 14.40 2.76 4.98
C GLU A 133 14.70 2.04 3.66
N ILE A 134 13.67 1.61 2.93
CA ILE A 134 13.88 0.98 1.61
C ILE A 134 14.53 1.97 0.65
N GLU A 135 14.08 3.23 0.62
CA GLU A 135 14.67 4.28 -0.21
C GLU A 135 16.12 4.57 0.18
N ALA A 136 16.46 4.56 1.48
CA ALA A 136 17.84 4.71 1.94
C ALA A 136 18.75 3.54 1.51
N LEU A 137 18.22 2.33 1.46
CA LEU A 137 18.94 1.12 1.04
C LEU A 137 19.00 0.95 -0.48
N ALA A 138 17.98 1.42 -1.18
CA ALA A 138 17.82 1.34 -2.63
C ALA A 138 17.25 2.67 -3.18
N PRO A 139 18.11 3.69 -3.35
CA PRO A 139 17.69 5.00 -3.84
C PRO A 139 16.99 4.91 -5.20
N GLY A 140 15.88 5.64 -5.36
CA GLY A 140 15.04 5.63 -6.56
C GLY A 140 13.97 4.53 -6.57
N ALA A 141 13.83 3.73 -5.51
CA ALA A 141 12.79 2.71 -5.43
C ALA A 141 11.38 3.31 -5.28
N PHE A 142 11.27 4.45 -4.61
CA PHE A 142 10.01 5.16 -4.35
C PHE A 142 10.04 6.64 -4.76
N THR A 143 11.22 7.23 -4.98
CA THR A 143 11.33 8.60 -5.53
C THR A 143 11.39 8.56 -7.05
N ALA A 144 10.54 9.39 -7.69
CA ALA A 144 10.49 9.53 -9.14
C ALA A 144 11.70 10.32 -9.65
N VAL A 145 12.89 9.71 -9.62
CA VAL A 145 13.96 10.07 -10.54
C VAL A 145 14.09 8.88 -11.48
N LEU A 146 13.22 8.83 -12.48
CA LEU A 146 13.48 7.96 -13.63
C LEU A 146 14.84 8.39 -14.20
N PRO A 147 15.79 7.47 -14.45
CA PRO A 147 17.00 7.80 -15.18
C PRO A 147 16.59 8.48 -16.48
N GLN A 148 17.08 9.71 -16.70
CA GLN A 148 16.99 10.28 -18.04
C GLN A 148 17.89 9.42 -18.92
N GLY A 149 17.25 8.62 -19.77
CA GLY A 149 17.93 7.90 -20.83
C GLY A 149 18.48 8.86 -21.88
#